data_AF-A0A939ZZ55-F1
#
_entry.id   AF-A0A939ZZ55-F1
#
_cell.length_a   1.000
_cell.length_b   1.000
_cell.length_c   1.000
_cell.angle_alpha   90.00
_cell.angle_beta   90.00
_cell.angle_gamma   90.00
#
_symmetry.space_group_name_H-M   'P 1'
#
loop_
_entity.id
_entity.type
_entity.pdbx_description
1 polymer ?
#
loop_
_entity_poly.entity_id
_entity_poly.type
_entity_poly.pdbx_seq_one_letter_code
_entity_poly.pdbx_strand_id
1 'polypeptide(L)'
;MKKPKFKLLKEFKDFITKGNVVDLAVGMIIGAAFTAIVTALVNNIFKPLIDSIPIGDGVNGLITMLVGKNADGEVVYRYGWLVAEHVELDLTQSVYINWGAFIMAIINFLLVAAVLFAIIKVINTMKAAGERARLEAEKLAQKALNEKEEAPAEAAEEASAEEPAPAEPVETTDDLLREIRDLLRAQAKKDEE
;
A
#
# COMPACT_ATOMS: atom_id res chain seq x y z
N MET A 1 8.66 -21.83 -48.54
CA MET A 1 7.60 -21.68 -47.51
C MET A 1 8.09 -20.78 -46.38
N LYS A 2 7.64 -19.52 -46.28
CA LYS A 2 7.94 -18.64 -45.13
C LYS A 2 6.91 -18.91 -44.03
N LYS A 3 7.36 -19.32 -42.84
CA LYS A 3 6.48 -19.61 -41.69
C LYS A 3 5.92 -18.29 -41.11
N PRO A 4 4.60 -18.16 -40.90
CA PRO A 4 4.05 -17.04 -40.15
C PRO A 4 4.18 -17.38 -38.67
N LYS A 5 5.22 -16.88 -38.00
CA LYS A 5 5.36 -17.02 -36.55
C LYS A 5 5.73 -15.66 -35.97
N PHE A 6 5.08 -15.28 -34.87
CA PHE A 6 5.39 -14.16 -33.98
C PHE A 6 4.73 -12.78 -34.21
N LYS A 7 3.78 -12.61 -35.14
CA LYS A 7 3.10 -11.30 -35.27
C LYS A 7 2.27 -10.94 -34.02
N LEU A 8 1.41 -11.86 -33.57
CA LEU A 8 0.61 -11.71 -32.34
C LEU A 8 1.45 -11.64 -31.06
N LEU A 9 2.52 -12.45 -30.94
CA LEU A 9 3.41 -12.40 -29.77
C LEU A 9 4.21 -11.08 -29.70
N LYS A 10 4.57 -10.51 -30.85
CA LYS A 10 5.21 -9.20 -30.93
C LYS A 10 4.23 -8.08 -30.58
N GLU A 11 3.02 -8.14 -31.12
CA GLU A 11 1.92 -7.21 -30.78
C GLU A 11 1.52 -7.29 -29.30
N PHE A 12 1.53 -8.49 -28.72
CA PHE A 12 1.29 -8.70 -27.29
C PHE A 12 2.42 -8.15 -26.42
N LYS A 13 3.69 -8.37 -26.81
CA LYS A 13 4.84 -7.78 -26.14
C LYS A 13 4.76 -6.25 -26.18
N ASP A 14 4.52 -5.67 -27.37
CA ASP A 14 4.39 -4.23 -27.56
C ASP A 14 3.23 -3.65 -26.74
N PHE A 15 2.13 -4.42 -26.58
CA PHE A 15 0.99 -4.04 -25.76
C PHE A 15 1.30 -4.03 -24.26
N ILE A 16 1.92 -5.09 -23.71
CA ILE A 16 2.26 -5.14 -22.27
C ILE A 16 3.39 -4.17 -21.92
N THR A 17 4.31 -3.87 -22.84
CA THR A 17 5.35 -2.86 -22.61
C THR A 17 4.80 -1.42 -22.58
N LYS A 18 3.52 -1.20 -22.90
CA LYS A 18 2.85 0.06 -22.55
C LYS A 18 2.85 0.16 -21.02
N GLY A 19 3.72 1.01 -20.46
CA GLY A 19 4.07 1.01 -19.04
C GLY A 19 2.90 1.00 -18.06
N ASN A 20 1.76 1.60 -18.40
CA ASN A 20 0.58 1.63 -17.54
C ASN A 20 -0.19 0.28 -17.45
N VAL A 21 0.02 -0.66 -18.38
CA VAL A 21 -0.78 -1.89 -18.47
C VAL A 21 -0.27 -2.98 -17.52
N VAL A 22 1.05 -3.13 -17.41
CA VAL A 22 1.66 -4.15 -16.55
C VAL A 22 1.42 -3.84 -15.07
N ASP A 23 1.62 -2.60 -14.66
CA ASP A 23 1.44 -2.20 -13.26
C ASP A 23 -0.04 -2.30 -12.83
N LEU A 24 -0.97 -1.97 -13.73
CA LEU A 24 -2.40 -2.16 -13.51
C LEU A 24 -2.76 -3.66 -13.41
N ALA A 25 -2.24 -4.49 -14.32
CA ALA A 25 -2.49 -5.93 -14.32
C ALA A 25 -1.94 -6.61 -13.05
N VAL A 26 -0.74 -6.23 -12.61
CA VAL A 26 -0.14 -6.73 -11.37
C VAL A 26 -0.98 -6.30 -10.17
N GLY A 27 -1.43 -5.05 -10.12
CA GLY A 27 -2.32 -4.56 -9.06
C GLY A 27 -3.63 -5.34 -8.95
N MET A 28 -4.27 -5.66 -10.09
CA MET A 28 -5.48 -6.48 -10.12
C MET A 28 -5.24 -7.90 -9.61
N ILE A 29 -4.19 -8.56 -10.09
CA ILE A 29 -3.87 -9.96 -9.74
C ILE A 29 -3.54 -10.08 -8.25
N ILE A 30 -2.70 -9.18 -7.73
CA ILE A 30 -2.35 -9.15 -6.31
C ILE A 30 -3.59 -8.82 -5.48
N GLY A 31 -4.43 -7.88 -5.91
CA GLY A 31 -5.68 -7.55 -5.25
C GLY A 31 -6.62 -8.76 -5.12
N ALA A 32 -6.83 -9.50 -6.21
CA ALA A 32 -7.67 -10.69 -6.20
C ALA A 32 -7.11 -11.81 -5.31
N ALA A 33 -5.81 -12.09 -5.41
CA ALA A 33 -5.15 -13.10 -4.57
C ALA A 33 -5.20 -12.72 -3.08
N PHE A 34 -4.99 -11.44 -2.76
CA PHE A 34 -5.05 -10.94 -1.41
C PHE A 34 -6.47 -11.05 -0.82
N THR A 35 -7.50 -10.62 -1.57
CA THR A 35 -8.91 -10.80 -1.14
C THR A 35 -9.22 -12.27 -0.87
N ALA A 36 -8.75 -13.20 -1.71
CA ALA A 36 -8.96 -14.63 -1.49
C ALA A 36 -8.33 -15.13 -0.18
N ILE A 37 -7.13 -14.66 0.19
CA ILE A 37 -6.49 -15.00 1.47
C ILE A 37 -7.34 -14.50 2.65
N VAL A 38 -7.81 -13.25 2.58
CA VAL A 38 -8.64 -12.67 3.65
C VAL A 38 -9.96 -13.41 3.75
N THR A 39 -10.62 -13.70 2.63
CA THR A 39 -11.86 -14.50 2.60
C THR A 39 -11.64 -15.89 3.17
N ALA A 40 -10.53 -16.56 2.86
CA ALA A 40 -10.20 -17.87 3.42
C ALA A 40 -9.99 -17.80 4.94
N LEU A 41 -9.32 -16.77 5.44
CA LEU A 41 -9.14 -16.55 6.88
C LEU A 41 -10.50 -16.34 7.57
N VAL A 42 -11.38 -15.52 6.99
CA VAL A 42 -12.70 -15.26 7.54
C VAL A 42 -13.57 -16.52 7.51
N ASN A 43 -13.65 -17.21 6.38
CA ASN A 43 -14.53 -18.37 6.22
C ASN A 43 -14.06 -19.61 7.00
N ASN A 44 -12.74 -19.79 7.19
CA ASN A 44 -12.22 -21.00 7.82
C ASN A 44 -11.84 -20.81 9.29
N ILE A 45 -11.55 -19.59 9.74
CA ILE A 45 -11.17 -19.33 11.14
C ILE A 45 -12.28 -18.57 11.87
N PHE A 46 -12.71 -17.43 11.34
CA PHE A 46 -13.68 -16.59 12.03
C PHE A 46 -15.11 -17.13 11.96
N LYS A 47 -15.54 -17.72 10.83
CA LYS A 47 -16.90 -18.25 10.68
C LYS A 47 -17.21 -19.37 11.70
N PRO A 48 -16.35 -20.39 11.92
CA PRO A 48 -16.59 -21.38 12.98
C PRO A 48 -16.67 -20.76 14.39
N LEU A 49 -15.89 -19.72 14.68
CA LEU A 49 -15.95 -18.99 15.95
C LEU A 49 -17.29 -18.25 16.12
N ILE A 50 -17.78 -17.62 15.05
CA ILE A 50 -19.08 -16.93 15.05
C ILE A 50 -20.23 -17.93 15.16
N ASP A 51 -20.15 -19.05 14.43
CA ASP A 51 -21.14 -20.13 14.46
C ASP A 51 -21.16 -20.88 15.81
N SER A 52 -20.06 -20.83 16.58
CA SER A 52 -19.99 -21.43 17.91
C SER A 52 -20.80 -20.71 18.98
N ILE A 53 -21.22 -19.46 18.73
CA ILE A 53 -22.06 -18.71 19.65
C ILE A 53 -23.49 -19.27 19.54
N PRO A 54 -24.07 -19.81 20.63
CA PRO A 54 -25.38 -20.47 20.62
C PRO A 54 -26.51 -19.43 20.62
N ILE A 55 -26.51 -18.56 19.62
CA ILE A 55 -27.73 -17.91 19.13
C ILE A 55 -28.25 -18.93 18.12
N GLY A 56 -29.39 -19.57 18.41
CA GLY A 56 -29.98 -20.70 17.65
C GLY A 56 -29.29 -20.99 16.32
N ASP A 57 -28.51 -22.07 16.28
CA ASP A 57 -27.81 -22.64 15.12
C ASP A 57 -26.83 -21.73 14.33
N GLY A 58 -26.26 -20.73 15.02
CA GLY A 58 -25.40 -19.73 14.40
C GLY A 58 -26.27 -18.79 13.58
N VAL A 59 -25.68 -17.75 13.00
CA VAL A 59 -26.44 -16.70 12.29
C VAL A 59 -27.44 -17.32 11.29
N ASN A 60 -27.09 -18.48 10.69
CA ASN A 60 -27.90 -19.30 9.78
C ASN A 60 -29.26 -19.80 10.30
N GLY A 61 -29.52 -19.81 11.62
CA GLY A 61 -30.82 -20.18 12.20
C GLY A 61 -31.90 -19.11 12.09
N LEU A 62 -31.53 -17.92 11.63
CA LEU A 62 -32.44 -16.82 11.38
C LEU A 62 -33.10 -16.98 10.00
N ILE A 63 -33.93 -18.01 9.85
CA ILE A 63 -34.70 -18.27 8.63
C ILE A 63 -36.17 -17.97 8.87
N THR A 64 -36.73 -17.09 8.02
CA THR A 64 -38.19 -16.90 7.92
C THR A 64 -38.70 -17.69 6.73
N MET A 65 -39.50 -18.72 6.96
CA MET A 65 -40.11 -19.52 5.89
C MET A 65 -41.42 -18.88 5.40
N LEU A 66 -41.47 -18.50 4.12
CA LEU A 66 -42.68 -17.96 3.49
C LEU A 66 -43.54 -19.09 2.94
N VAL A 67 -42.90 -20.04 2.26
CA VAL A 67 -43.52 -21.30 1.81
C VAL A 67 -42.49 -22.41 1.98
N GLY A 68 -42.70 -23.31 2.94
CA GLY A 68 -41.91 -24.52 3.08
C GLY A 68 -42.50 -25.62 2.21
N LYS A 69 -41.67 -26.24 1.37
CA LYS A 69 -42.04 -27.38 0.53
C LYS A 69 -41.19 -28.60 0.83
N ASN A 70 -41.70 -29.77 0.48
CA ASN A 70 -40.94 -31.02 0.49
C ASN A 70 -40.22 -31.26 -0.84
N ALA A 71 -39.45 -32.34 -0.89
CA ALA A 71 -38.84 -32.85 -2.11
C ALA A 71 -39.85 -33.07 -3.25
N ASP A 72 -41.10 -33.46 -2.93
CA ASP A 72 -42.18 -33.66 -3.91
C ASP A 72 -42.92 -32.37 -4.30
N GLY A 73 -42.51 -31.22 -3.74
CA GLY A 73 -43.10 -29.91 -4.04
C GLY A 73 -44.41 -29.60 -3.30
N GLU A 74 -44.85 -30.48 -2.41
CA GLU A 74 -46.00 -30.25 -1.53
C GLU A 74 -45.71 -29.15 -0.50
N VAL A 75 -46.70 -28.32 -0.21
CA VAL A 75 -46.56 -27.20 0.74
C VAL A 75 -46.76 -27.69 2.17
N VAL A 76 -45.70 -27.65 2.98
CA VAL A 76 -45.72 -28.01 4.41
C VAL A 76 -45.89 -26.80 5.30
N TYR A 77 -45.23 -25.70 4.95
CA TYR A 77 -45.33 -24.45 5.71
C TYR A 77 -45.85 -23.35 4.81
N ARG A 78 -46.75 -22.54 5.33
CA ARG A 78 -47.21 -21.32 4.66
C ARG A 78 -47.21 -20.19 5.67
N TYR A 79 -46.46 -19.14 5.40
CA TYR A 79 -46.27 -18.00 6.30
C TYR A 79 -45.89 -18.38 7.73
N GLY A 80 -45.02 -19.39 7.89
CA GLY A 80 -44.57 -19.87 9.19
C GLY A 80 -45.53 -20.82 9.93
N TRP A 81 -46.72 -21.09 9.36
CA TRP A 81 -47.68 -22.03 9.94
C TRP A 81 -47.57 -23.39 9.25
N LEU A 82 -47.60 -24.45 10.06
CA LEU A 82 -47.68 -25.83 9.61
C LEU A 82 -49.02 -26.07 8.91
N VAL A 83 -48.98 -26.54 7.68
CA VAL A 83 -50.17 -26.85 6.84
C VAL A 83 -50.23 -28.35 6.50
N ALA A 84 -49.09 -29.05 6.49
CA ALA A 84 -49.03 -30.49 6.38
C ALA A 84 -48.26 -31.08 7.57
N GLU A 85 -48.73 -32.19 8.11
CA GLU A 85 -48.16 -32.86 9.28
C GLU A 85 -47.11 -33.91 8.83
N HIS A 86 -45.99 -33.99 9.54
CA HIS A 86 -44.92 -35.00 9.34
C HIS A 86 -44.29 -35.03 7.93
N VAL A 87 -43.91 -33.87 7.38
CA VAL A 87 -43.15 -33.87 6.11
C VAL A 87 -41.83 -33.10 6.20
N GLU A 88 -40.80 -33.70 5.61
CA GLU A 88 -39.42 -33.20 5.65
C GLU A 88 -39.25 -31.93 4.81
N LEU A 89 -38.87 -30.86 5.49
CA LEU A 89 -38.59 -29.57 4.87
C LEU A 89 -37.39 -29.66 3.92
N ASP A 90 -37.64 -29.41 2.63
CA ASP A 90 -36.59 -29.23 1.63
C ASP A 90 -36.40 -27.74 1.37
N LEU A 91 -35.29 -27.18 1.87
CA LEU A 91 -34.93 -25.78 1.65
C LEU A 91 -34.77 -25.46 0.15
N THR A 92 -34.42 -26.42 -0.71
CA THR A 92 -34.19 -26.16 -2.15
C THR A 92 -35.47 -25.87 -2.92
N GLN A 93 -36.59 -26.48 -2.53
CA GLN A 93 -37.91 -26.26 -3.12
C GLN A 93 -38.69 -25.17 -2.37
N SER A 94 -38.21 -24.77 -1.20
CA SER A 94 -38.87 -23.80 -0.32
C SER A 94 -38.54 -22.36 -0.68
N VAL A 95 -39.48 -21.45 -0.38
CA VAL A 95 -39.27 -20.00 -0.43
C VAL A 95 -39.07 -19.49 0.98
N TYR A 96 -37.87 -19.00 1.27
CA TYR A 96 -37.48 -18.51 2.59
C TYR A 96 -36.54 -17.31 2.50
N ILE A 97 -36.49 -16.54 3.59
CA ILE A 97 -35.51 -15.46 3.78
C ILE A 97 -34.49 -15.95 4.79
N ASN A 98 -33.22 -16.00 4.38
CA ASN A 98 -32.10 -16.34 5.25
C ASN A 98 -31.43 -15.06 5.78
N TRP A 99 -31.93 -14.55 6.91
CA TRP A 99 -31.34 -13.39 7.59
C TRP A 99 -29.94 -13.70 8.11
N GLY A 100 -29.67 -14.97 8.37
CA GLY A 100 -28.38 -15.45 8.79
C GLY A 100 -27.27 -15.22 7.79
N ALA A 101 -27.50 -15.65 6.56
CA ALA A 101 -26.59 -15.43 5.46
C ALA A 101 -26.34 -13.93 5.22
N PHE A 102 -27.37 -13.09 5.40
CA PHE A 102 -27.24 -11.65 5.25
C PHE A 102 -26.36 -11.02 6.33
N ILE A 103 -26.61 -11.31 7.61
CA ILE A 103 -25.79 -10.79 8.72
C ILE A 103 -24.36 -11.33 8.61
N MET A 104 -24.17 -12.59 8.21
CA MET A 104 -22.85 -13.15 7.93
C MET A 104 -22.12 -12.41 6.81
N ALA A 105 -22.83 -12.05 5.73
CA ALA A 105 -22.23 -11.26 4.66
C ALA A 105 -21.75 -9.89 5.18
N ILE A 106 -22.52 -9.23 6.07
CA ILE A 106 -22.11 -7.98 6.71
C ILE A 106 -20.89 -8.18 7.60
N ILE A 107 -20.87 -9.20 8.46
CA ILE A 107 -19.73 -9.49 9.34
C ILE A 107 -18.48 -9.79 8.52
N ASN A 108 -18.59 -10.60 7.46
CA ASN A 108 -17.49 -10.90 6.55
C ASN A 108 -16.96 -9.61 5.89
N PHE A 109 -17.84 -8.75 5.40
CA PHE A 109 -17.45 -7.46 4.83
C PHE A 109 -16.67 -6.59 5.83
N LEU A 110 -17.16 -6.49 7.07
CA LEU A 110 -16.48 -5.72 8.13
C LEU A 110 -15.13 -6.32 8.51
N LEU A 111 -15.03 -7.65 8.59
CA LEU A 111 -13.76 -8.32 8.88
C LEU A 111 -12.74 -8.14 7.75
N VAL A 112 -13.17 -8.28 6.49
CA VAL A 112 -12.30 -8.02 5.33
C VAL A 112 -11.81 -6.57 5.34
N ALA A 113 -12.71 -5.62 5.59
CA ALA A 113 -12.36 -4.21 5.70
C ALA A 113 -11.39 -3.94 6.86
N ALA A 114 -11.60 -4.56 8.03
CA ALA A 114 -10.72 -4.42 9.18
C ALA A 114 -9.31 -4.98 8.92
N VAL A 115 -9.21 -6.14 8.27
CA VAL A 115 -7.92 -6.73 7.88
C VAL A 115 -7.21 -5.87 6.86
N LEU A 116 -7.93 -5.37 5.83
CA LEU A 116 -7.35 -4.48 4.82
C LEU A 116 -6.86 -3.18 5.46
N PHE A 117 -7.63 -2.61 6.38
CA PHE A 117 -7.24 -1.44 7.16
C PHE A 117 -6.00 -1.70 8.01
N ALA A 118 -5.92 -2.84 8.71
CA ALA A 118 -4.77 -3.19 9.52
C ALA A 118 -3.49 -3.27 8.68
N ILE A 119 -3.55 -3.85 7.48
CA ILE A 119 -2.39 -3.94 6.58
C ILE A 119 -1.99 -2.58 6.02
N ILE A 120 -2.96 -1.78 5.57
CA ILE A 120 -2.69 -0.40 5.14
C ILE A 120 -2.06 0.39 6.28
N LYS A 121 -2.53 0.20 7.52
CA LYS A 121 -1.97 0.82 8.72
C LYS A 121 -0.52 0.39 8.97
N VAL A 122 -0.21 -0.90 8.85
CA VAL A 122 1.17 -1.42 9.00
C VAL A 122 2.08 -0.82 7.93
N ILE A 123 1.67 -0.84 6.66
CA ILE A 123 2.46 -0.28 5.55
C ILE A 123 2.68 1.22 5.75
N ASN A 124 1.63 1.97 6.11
CA ASN A 124 1.72 3.41 6.33
C ASN A 124 2.58 3.76 7.55
N THR A 125 2.54 2.93 8.59
CA THR A 125 3.36 3.11 9.80
C THR A 125 4.83 2.80 9.54
N MET A 126 5.13 1.74 8.78
CA MET A 126 6.51 1.42 8.39
C MET A 126 7.14 2.49 7.49
N LYS A 127 6.37 3.02 6.52
CA LYS A 127 6.84 4.13 5.68
C LYS A 127 7.13 5.38 6.52
N ALA A 128 6.20 5.75 7.42
CA ALA A 128 6.38 6.90 8.30
C ALA A 128 7.57 6.74 9.26
N ALA A 129 7.83 5.53 9.76
CA ALA A 129 8.99 5.27 10.62
C ALA A 129 10.33 5.40 9.87
N GLY A 130 10.42 4.85 8.65
CA GLY A 130 11.63 4.95 7.83
C GLY A 130 11.93 6.38 7.37
N GLU A 131 10.90 7.15 7.04
CA GLU A 131 11.05 8.54 6.62
C GLU A 131 11.50 9.44 7.78
N ARG A 132 10.96 9.23 8.99
CA ARG A 132 11.41 9.93 10.21
C ARG A 132 12.87 9.63 10.55
N ALA A 133 13.28 8.36 10.50
CA ALA A 133 14.66 7.97 10.75
C ALA A 133 15.65 8.59 9.75
N ARG A 134 15.25 8.69 8.48
CA ARG A 134 16.07 9.34 7.44
C ARG A 134 16.17 10.86 7.65
N LEU A 135 15.07 11.52 7.99
CA LEU A 135 15.05 12.96 8.28
C LEU A 135 15.83 13.30 9.55
N GLU A 136 15.80 12.45 10.58
CA GLU A 136 16.62 12.61 11.78
C GLU A 136 18.10 12.39 11.49
N ALA A 137 18.46 11.39 10.68
CA ALA A 137 19.83 11.17 10.23
C ALA A 137 20.35 12.35 9.40
N GLU A 138 19.53 12.93 8.53
CA GLU A 138 19.87 14.09 7.71
C GLU A 138 20.06 15.34 8.60
N LYS A 139 19.19 15.56 9.60
CA LYS A 139 19.35 16.66 10.57
C LYS A 139 20.60 16.51 11.45
N LEU A 140 20.91 15.30 11.90
CA LEU A 140 22.11 15.01 12.68
C LEU A 140 23.37 15.17 11.83
N ALA A 141 23.34 14.73 10.56
CA ALA A 141 24.43 14.94 9.62
C ALA A 141 24.65 16.43 9.32
N GLN A 142 23.57 17.20 9.11
CA GLN A 142 23.63 18.64 8.91
C GLN A 142 24.20 19.36 10.15
N LYS A 143 23.76 18.96 11.35
CA LYS A 143 24.27 19.52 12.61
C LYS A 143 25.77 19.22 12.78
N ALA A 144 26.21 18.01 12.48
CA ALA A 144 27.62 17.62 12.55
C ALA A 144 28.49 18.29 11.47
N LEU A 145 27.91 18.67 10.33
CA LEU A 145 28.56 19.49 9.31
C LEU A 145 28.73 20.94 9.78
N ASN A 146 27.68 21.53 10.33
CA ASN A 146 27.71 22.90 10.84
C ASN A 146 28.64 23.04 12.08
N GLU A 147 28.63 22.08 13.02
CA GLU A 147 29.56 22.08 14.16
C GLU A 147 31.03 21.91 13.72
N LYS A 148 31.30 21.22 12.61
CA LYS A 148 32.65 21.12 12.02
C LYS A 148 33.08 22.35 11.25
N GLU A 149 32.15 23.21 10.86
CA GLU A 149 32.40 24.48 10.17
C GLU A 149 32.57 25.62 11.20
N GLU A 150 31.91 25.52 12.36
CA GLU A 150 32.08 26.42 13.52
C GLU A 150 33.36 26.13 14.33
N ALA A 151 33.78 24.87 14.47
CA ALA A 151 35.01 24.51 15.18
C ALA A 151 36.32 25.15 14.66
N PRO A 152 36.57 25.27 13.33
CA PRO A 152 37.73 26.00 12.83
C PRO A 152 37.57 27.53 12.94
N ALA A 153 36.35 28.05 13.08
CA ALA A 153 36.09 29.49 13.26
C ALA A 153 36.31 29.93 14.72
N GLU A 154 35.82 29.16 15.71
CA GLU A 154 36.04 29.43 17.14
C GLU A 154 37.52 29.22 17.54
N ALA A 155 38.18 28.19 17.01
CA ALA A 155 39.62 27.98 17.24
C ALA A 155 40.48 29.08 16.59
N ALA A 156 40.02 29.69 15.48
CA ALA A 156 40.69 30.84 14.87
C ALA A 156 40.41 32.15 15.64
N GLU A 157 39.24 32.28 16.29
CA GLU A 157 38.88 33.44 17.11
C GLU A 157 39.66 33.45 18.44
N GLU A 158 39.81 32.29 19.10
CA GLU A 158 40.66 32.15 20.31
C GLU A 158 42.16 32.29 20.00
N ALA A 159 42.63 31.85 18.82
CA ALA A 159 44.01 32.02 18.40
C ALA A 159 44.37 33.45 17.94
N SER A 160 43.38 34.33 17.74
CA SER A 160 43.59 35.71 17.26
C SER A 160 43.94 36.72 18.36
N ALA A 161 43.90 36.34 19.64
CA ALA A 161 44.26 37.21 20.76
C ALA A 161 45.78 37.31 21.03
N GLU A 162 46.62 36.64 20.23
CA GLU A 162 48.08 36.65 20.38
C GLU A 162 48.78 36.73 19.00
N GLU A 163 49.13 37.95 18.56
CA GLU A 163 49.89 38.25 17.32
C GLU A 163 51.42 38.07 17.52
N PRO A 164 52.29 38.04 16.47
CA PRO A 164 52.11 37.78 15.01
C PRO A 164 53.24 36.89 14.36
N ALA A 165 53.00 36.28 13.19
CA ALA A 165 53.99 36.06 12.08
C ALA A 165 53.36 35.31 10.89
N PRO A 166 53.77 35.58 9.63
CA PRO A 166 52.89 35.59 8.46
C PRO A 166 52.80 34.23 7.76
N ALA A 167 51.57 33.79 7.47
CA ALA A 167 51.31 32.69 6.55
C ALA A 167 50.37 33.18 5.44
N GLU A 168 50.76 32.84 4.21
CA GLU A 168 50.29 33.35 2.92
C GLU A 168 48.78 33.12 2.68
N PRO A 169 48.08 34.03 1.97
CA PRO A 169 46.66 33.86 1.71
C PRO A 169 46.42 32.68 0.77
N VAL A 170 45.66 31.69 1.25
CA VAL A 170 45.18 30.56 0.46
C VAL A 170 44.21 31.10 -0.59
N GLU A 171 44.52 30.95 -1.87
CA GLU A 171 43.70 31.41 -2.99
C GLU A 171 42.29 30.83 -2.89
N THR A 172 41.33 31.73 -2.63
CA THR A 172 39.92 31.38 -2.65
C THR A 172 39.43 31.33 -4.09
N THR A 173 38.36 30.58 -4.37
CA THR A 173 37.74 30.54 -5.71
C THR A 173 37.44 31.94 -6.26
N ASP A 174 37.14 32.91 -5.37
CA ASP A 174 36.90 34.30 -5.75
C ASP A 174 38.16 35.02 -6.25
N ASP A 175 39.36 34.66 -5.76
CA ASP A 175 40.63 35.19 -6.25
C ASP A 175 40.97 34.62 -7.63
N LEU A 176 40.76 33.32 -7.84
CA LEU A 176 40.91 32.68 -9.15
C LEU A 176 39.95 33.26 -10.19
N LEU A 177 38.71 33.57 -9.80
CA LEU A 177 37.73 34.22 -10.69
C LEU A 177 38.13 35.66 -11.05
N ARG A 178 38.79 36.39 -10.14
CA ARG A 178 39.33 37.73 -10.43
C ARG A 178 40.52 37.65 -11.38
N GLU A 179 41.40 36.69 -11.18
CA GLU A 179 42.58 36.49 -12.03
C GLU A 179 42.19 36.06 -13.45
N ILE A 180 41.23 35.14 -13.61
CA ILE A 180 40.70 34.74 -14.93
C ILE A 180 40.10 35.94 -15.68
N ARG A 181 39.33 36.80 -14.99
CA ARG A 181 38.74 38.00 -15.61
C ARG A 181 39.80 38.96 -16.11
N ASP A 182 40.86 39.15 -15.33
CA ASP A 182 41.92 40.10 -15.64
C ASP A 182 42.80 39.56 -16.78
N LEU A 183 43.03 38.24 -16.85
CA LEU A 183 43.67 37.57 -17.98
C LEU A 183 42.85 37.68 -19.29
N LEU A 184 41.53 37.53 -19.22
CA LEU A 184 40.66 37.70 -20.39
C LEU A 184 40.66 39.14 -20.91
N ARG A 185 40.71 40.15 -20.02
CA ARG A 185 40.84 41.56 -20.42
C ARG A 185 42.19 41.85 -21.06
N ALA A 186 43.27 41.24 -20.58
CA ALA A 186 44.59 41.38 -21.17
C ALA A 186 44.65 40.72 -22.57
N GLN A 187 43.99 39.58 -22.76
CA GLN A 187 43.83 38.96 -24.09
C GLN A 187 43.00 39.83 -25.04
N ALA A 188 41.85 40.35 -24.60
CA ALA A 188 41.03 41.22 -25.42
C ALA A 188 41.79 42.47 -25.91
N LYS A 189 42.67 43.04 -25.09
CA LYS A 189 43.55 44.14 -25.49
C LYS A 189 44.66 43.73 -26.46
N LYS A 190 45.10 42.49 -26.41
CA LYS A 190 46.16 41.95 -27.28
C LYS A 190 45.64 41.51 -28.65
N ASP A 191 44.34 41.24 -28.74
CA ASP A 191 43.63 40.97 -29.99
C ASP A 191 43.18 42.27 -30.71
N GLU A 192 43.27 43.43 -30.05
CA GLU A 192 42.96 44.76 -30.59
C GLU A 192 44.19 45.53 -31.13
N GLU A 193 45.42 45.04 -30.91
CA GLU A 193 46.68 45.53 -31.53
C GLU A 193 47.10 44.66 -32.74
#